data_AF-A0A4U7F2H5-F1
#
_entry.id   AF-A0A4U7F2H5-F1
#
_cell.length_a   1.000
_cell.length_b   1.000
_cell.length_c   1.000
_cell.angle_alpha   90.00
_cell.angle_beta   90.00
_cell.angle_gamma   90.00
#
_symmetry.space_group_name_H-M   'P 1'
#
loop_
_entity.id
_entity.type
_entity.pdbx_description
1 polymer ?
#
loop_
_entity_poly.entity_id
_entity_poly.type
_entity_poly.pdbx_seq_one_letter_code
_entity_poly.pdbx_strand_id
1 'polypeptide(L)'
;IRPEDLSVDASADASGGDAAGDHAFDATVTVVEPMGDENVVHLSLADGPELVATVNGLRRIESGTDVIVSIPENAIHVFDGDSGDALHNRSLDDAELDDARV
;
A
#
# COMPACT_ATOMS: atom_id res chain seq x y z
N ILE A 1 1.69 6.76 6.60
CA ILE A 1 0.61 5.92 6.05
C ILE A 1 0.49 4.66 6.88
N ARG A 2 -0.69 4.03 6.96
CA ARG A 2 -0.85 2.77 7.68
C ARG A 2 -0.81 1.56 6.74
N PRO A 3 -0.46 0.35 7.21
CA PRO A 3 -0.41 -0.84 6.36
C PRO A 3 -1.72 -1.18 5.66
N GLU A 4 -2.87 -0.94 6.29
CA GLU A 4 -4.20 -1.20 5.73
C GLU A 4 -4.58 -0.23 4.59
N ASP A 5 -3.94 0.94 4.54
CA ASP A 5 -4.24 2.02 3.59
C ASP A 5 -3.45 1.87 2.27
N LEU A 6 -2.62 0.82 2.13
CA LEU A 6 -1.86 0.54 0.91
C LEU A 6 -2.65 -0.42 -0.01
N SER A 7 -2.67 -0.14 -1.31
CA SER A 7 -3.07 -1.14 -2.32
C SER A 7 -1.85 -1.88 -2.84
N VAL A 8 -1.98 -3.20 -3.02
CA VAL A 8 -0.92 -4.07 -3.53
C VAL A 8 -1.50 -4.94 -4.63
N ASP A 9 -1.15 -4.64 -5.88
CA ASP A 9 -1.65 -5.35 -7.05
C ASP A 9 -0.52 -6.06 -7.79
N ALA A 10 -0.80 -7.24 -8.35
CA ALA A 10 0.21 -7.96 -9.11
C ALA A 10 0.60 -7.16 -10.36
N SER A 11 1.90 -7.10 -10.67
CA SER A 11 2.41 -6.35 -11.83
C SER A 11 1.80 -6.77 -13.17
N ALA A 12 1.37 -8.02 -13.32
CA ALA A 12 0.68 -8.52 -14.51
C ALA A 12 -0.75 -8.02 -14.67
N ASP A 13 -1.41 -7.65 -13.56
CA ASP A 13 -2.77 -7.11 -13.53
C ASP A 13 -2.80 -5.58 -13.60
N ALA A 14 -1.63 -4.92 -13.55
CA ALA A 14 -1.45 -3.50 -13.81
C ALA A 14 -1.62 -3.20 -15.30
N SER A 15 -2.82 -3.41 -15.84
CA SER A 15 -3.21 -2.89 -17.14
C SER A 15 -3.11 -1.37 -17.06
N GLY A 16 -2.10 -0.80 -17.72
CA GLY A 16 -1.78 0.63 -17.70
C GLY A 16 -2.89 1.53 -18.25
N GLY A 17 -3.95 1.69 -17.47
CA GLY A 17 -5.01 2.66 -17.69
C GLY A 17 -5.19 3.46 -16.43
N ASP A 18 -4.72 4.71 -16.43
CA ASP A 18 -5.12 5.88 -15.61
C ASP A 18 -5.35 5.72 -14.09
N ALA A 19 -5.14 4.53 -13.51
CA ALA A 19 -5.38 4.16 -12.11
C ALA A 19 -4.09 3.74 -11.38
N ALA A 20 -3.00 3.51 -12.11
CA ALA A 20 -1.65 3.75 -11.59
C ALA A 20 -1.46 5.26 -11.60
N GLY A 21 -2.10 5.96 -10.65
CA GLY A 21 -1.93 7.40 -10.49
C GLY A 21 -0.47 7.76 -10.20
N ASP A 22 -0.17 9.04 -10.08
CA ASP A 22 1.18 9.58 -9.79
C ASP A 22 1.86 9.00 -8.52
N HIS A 23 1.17 8.13 -7.77
CA HIS A 23 1.55 7.55 -6.48
C HIS A 23 1.61 6.01 -6.49
N ALA A 24 1.90 5.42 -7.65
CA ALA A 24 2.13 3.99 -7.81
C ALA A 24 3.63 3.66 -7.94
N PHE A 25 4.09 2.63 -7.25
CA PHE A 25 5.51 2.28 -7.13
C PHE A 25 5.73 0.78 -7.36
N ASP A 26 6.79 0.45 -8.09
CA ASP A 26 7.25 -0.94 -8.22
C ASP A 26 7.86 -1.42 -6.89
N ALA A 27 7.46 -2.61 -6.46
CA ALA A 27 8.01 -3.27 -5.29
C ALA A 27 8.09 -4.79 -5.46
N THR A 28 8.94 -5.42 -4.67
CA THR A 28 9.02 -6.88 -4.57
C THR A 28 8.60 -7.31 -3.17
N VAL A 29 7.77 -8.35 -3.09
CA VAL A 29 7.34 -8.94 -1.81
C VAL A 29 8.50 -9.72 -1.20
N THR A 30 8.95 -9.36 -0.01
CA THR A 30 10.07 -10.05 0.66
C THR A 30 9.58 -11.13 1.61
N VAL A 31 8.50 -10.87 2.35
CA VAL A 31 7.92 -11.78 3.34
C VAL A 31 6.39 -11.70 3.28
N VAL A 32 5.74 -12.86 3.46
CA VAL A 32 4.29 -12.97 3.63
C VAL A 32 4.02 -13.65 4.96
N GLU A 33 3.24 -13.00 5.82
CA GLU A 33 2.80 -13.52 7.12
C GLU A 33 1.29 -13.80 7.07
N PRO A 34 0.87 -15.08 6.94
CA PRO A 34 -0.54 -15.42 6.85
C PRO A 34 -1.24 -15.33 8.22
N MET A 35 -2.30 -14.53 8.31
CA MET A 35 -3.06 -14.33 9.55
C MET A 35 -4.49 -14.92 9.49
N GLY A 36 -4.86 -15.52 8.36
CA GLY A 36 -6.14 -16.21 8.17
C GLY A 36 -7.04 -15.45 7.21
N ASP A 37 -7.76 -14.44 7.71
CA ASP A 37 -8.61 -13.54 6.91
C ASP A 37 -7.84 -12.39 6.26
N GLU A 38 -6.63 -12.12 6.76
CA GLU A 38 -5.67 -11.17 6.19
C GLU A 38 -4.27 -11.77 6.10
N ASN A 39 -3.44 -11.21 5.22
CA ASN A 39 -2.01 -11.48 5.15
C ASN A 39 -1.26 -10.15 5.33
N VAL A 40 -0.23 -10.16 6.17
CA VAL A 40 0.71 -9.02 6.27
C VAL A 40 1.86 -9.28 5.30
N VAL A 41 2.13 -8.33 4.40
CA VAL A 41 3.18 -8.44 3.40
C VAL A 41 4.23 -7.37 3.60
N HIS A 42 5.49 -7.78 3.56
CA HIS A 42 6.64 -6.89 3.58
C HIS A 42 7.09 -6.64 2.15
N LEU A 43 7.31 -5.38 1.82
CA LEU A 43 7.51 -4.88 0.47
C LEU A 43 8.82 -4.10 0.41
N SER A 44 9.65 -4.40 -0.57
CA SER A 44 10.86 -3.64 -0.88
C SER A 44 10.62 -2.83 -2.14
N LEU A 45 10.62 -1.50 -2.02
CA LEU A 45 10.53 -0.60 -3.18
C LEU A 45 11.88 -0.57 -3.89
N ALA A 46 11.86 -0.52 -5.23
CA ALA A 46 13.09 -0.54 -6.03
C ALA A 46 14.09 0.57 -5.64
N ASP A 47 13.57 1.77 -5.38
CA ASP A 47 14.36 2.96 -5.02
C ASP A 47 13.85 3.61 -3.71
N GLY A 48 13.41 2.79 -2.74
CA GLY A 48 12.68 3.29 -1.57
C GLY A 48 12.91 2.53 -0.27
N PRO A 49 12.21 2.95 0.80
CA PRO A 49 12.19 2.23 2.07
C PRO A 49 11.40 0.91 1.96
N GLU A 50 11.53 0.06 2.98
CA GLU A 50 10.62 -1.05 3.17
C GLU A 50 9.25 -0.55 3.62
N LEU A 51 8.19 -1.14 3.06
CA LEU A 51 6.82 -0.90 3.45
C LEU A 51 6.18 -2.21 3.96
N VAL A 52 5.16 -2.06 4.78
CA VAL A 52 4.32 -3.18 5.23
C VAL A 52 2.90 -2.87 4.81
N ALA A 53 2.24 -3.81 4.15
CA ALA A 53 0.84 -3.70 3.75
C ALA A 53 0.02 -4.87 4.30
N THR A 54 -1.27 -4.63 4.51
CA THR A 54 -2.23 -5.68 4.85
C THR A 54 -3.11 -5.95 3.63
N VAL A 55 -3.17 -7.21 3.21
CA VAL A 55 -3.98 -7.67 2.08
C VAL A 55 -4.97 -8.74 2.51
N ASN A 56 -6.04 -8.92 1.74
CA ASN A 56 -7.03 -9.97 2.02
C ASN A 56 -6.36 -11.36 2.02
N GLY A 57 -6.72 -12.21 2.98
CA GLY A 57 -6.16 -13.55 3.18
C GLY A 57 -6.33 -14.49 1.98
N LEU A 58 -7.35 -14.26 1.14
CA LEU A 58 -7.62 -15.02 -0.08
C LEU A 58 -6.72 -14.62 -1.26
N ARG A 59 -6.04 -13.46 -1.19
CA ARG A 59 -5.09 -13.04 -2.24
C ARG A 59 -3.87 -13.97 -2.19
N ARG A 60 -3.58 -14.62 -3.32
CA ARG A 60 -2.36 -15.39 -3.51
C ARG A 60 -1.22 -14.44 -3.87
N ILE A 61 -0.47 -14.03 -2.86
CA ILE A 61 0.78 -13.29 -3.01
C ILE A 61 1.89 -14.13 -2.38
N GLU A 62 2.99 -14.31 -3.09
CA GLU A 62 4.14 -15.11 -2.65
C GLU A 62 5.37 -14.22 -2.50
N SER A 63 6.31 -14.61 -1.63
CA SER A 63 7.61 -13.95 -1.55
C SER A 63 8.34 -14.04 -2.90
N GLY A 64 8.95 -12.95 -3.32
CA GLY A 64 9.61 -12.79 -4.62
C GLY A 64 8.67 -12.36 -5.75
N THR A 65 7.39 -12.12 -5.47
CA THR A 65 6.45 -11.57 -6.46
C THR A 65 6.70 -10.08 -6.65
N ASP A 66 6.79 -9.64 -7.90
CA ASP A 66 6.81 -8.23 -8.26
C ASP A 66 5.38 -7.67 -8.32
N VAL A 67 5.16 -6.59 -7.59
CA VAL A 67 3.87 -5.96 -7.36
C VAL A 67 3.95 -4.46 -7.59
N ILE A 68 2.79 -3.85 -7.86
CA ILE A 68 2.60 -2.41 -7.85
C ILE A 68 1.94 -2.03 -6.53
N VAL A 69 2.55 -1.09 -5.82
CA VAL A 69 2.04 -0.53 -4.57
C VAL A 69 1.51 0.86 -4.83
N SER A 70 0.26 1.11 -4.49
CA SER A 70 -0.36 2.43 -4.62
C SER A 70 -0.56 3.07 -3.25
N ILE A 71 -0.14 4.33 -3.12
CA ILE A 71 -0.27 5.13 -1.89
C ILE A 71 -1.32 6.22 -2.15
N PRO A 72 -2.52 6.11 -1.55
CA PRO A 72 -3.55 7.12 -1.73
C PRO A 72 -3.23 8.38 -0.88
N GLU A 73 -3.29 9.56 -1.51
CA GLU A 73 -2.91 10.84 -0.88
C GLU A 73 -3.76 11.19 0.35
N ASN A 74 -5.03 10.80 0.35
CA ASN A 74 -5.95 11.04 1.47
C ASN A 74 -5.64 10.21 2.73
N ALA A 75 -4.81 9.17 2.63
CA ALA A 75 -4.49 8.29 3.76
C ALA A 75 -3.09 8.54 4.37
N ILE A 76 -2.32 9.47 3.81
CA ILE A 76 -0.98 9.77 4.31
C ILE A 76 -1.03 10.65 5.57
N HIS A 77 0.06 10.62 6.31
CA HIS A 77 0.32 11.57 7.38
C HIS A 77 1.69 12.15 7.13
N VAL A 78 1.83 13.47 7.27
CA VAL A 78 3.08 14.18 7.08
C VAL A 78 3.45 14.84 8.39
N PHE A 79 4.69 14.63 8.82
CA PHE A 79 5.24 15.20 10.05
C PHE A 79 6.45 16.06 9.72
N ASP A 80 6.65 17.11 10.49
CA ASP A 80 7.87 17.89 10.44
C ASP A 80 9.04 17.07 11.00
N GLY A 81 10.17 17.07 10.28
CA GLY A 81 11.32 16.22 10.60
C GLY A 81 12.10 16.65 11.85
N ASP A 82 12.03 17.94 12.21
CA ASP A 82 12.79 18.49 13.34
C ASP A 82 11.97 18.49 14.64
N SER A 83 10.71 18.92 14.58
CA SER A 83 9.81 19.06 15.73
C SER A 83 8.93 17.84 15.99
N GLY A 84 8.62 17.06 14.95
CA GLY A 84 7.64 15.98 15.00
C GLY A 84 6.18 16.45 14.93
N ASP A 85 5.93 17.74 14.69
CA ASP A 85 4.57 18.27 14.56
C ASP A 85 3.87 17.68 13.32
N ALA A 86 2.59 17.34 13.46
CA ALA A 86 1.78 16.86 12.35
C ALA A 86 1.45 18.03 11.41
N LEU A 87 1.96 17.97 10.17
CA LEU A 87 1.69 18.93 9.10
C LEU A 87 0.44 18.54 8.29
N HIS A 88 0.20 17.24 8.15
CA HIS A 88 -0.98 16.69 7.49
C HIS A 88 -1.42 15.40 8.18
N ASN A 89 -2.72 15.30 8.45
CA ASN A 89 -3.35 14.08 8.93
C ASN A 89 -4.36 13.60 7.90
N ARG A 90 -4.52 12.28 7.81
CA ARG A 90 -5.59 11.68 7.01
C ARG A 90 -6.94 12.28 7.41
N SER A 91 -7.78 12.57 6.42
CA SER A 91 -9.16 12.99 6.64
C SER A 91 -10.07 11.75 6.59
N LEU A 92 -11.06 11.67 7.48
CA LEU A 92 -12.06 10.58 7.44
C LEU A 92 -13.12 10.85 6.36
N ASP A 93 -13.34 12.12 5.99
CA ASP A 93 -14.29 12.52 4.96
C ASP A 93 -13.87 12.00 3.56
N ASP A 94 -12.56 11.81 3.34
CA ASP A 94 -12.02 11.25 2.09
C ASP A 94 -11.87 9.72 2.12
N ALA A 95 -11.97 9.08 3.30
CA ALA A 95 -11.73 7.64 3.48
C ALA A 95 -12.95 6.76 3.12
N GLU A 96 -14.16 7.34 3.01
CA GLU A 96 -15.38 6.60 2.66
C GLU A 96 -15.47 6.23 1.16
N LEU A 97 -14.46 6.55 0.35
CA LEU A 97 -14.48 6.32 -1.10
C LEU A 97 -13.82 5.00 -1.55
N ASP A 98 -13.14 4.27 -0.66
CA ASP A 98 -12.36 3.06 -1.03
C ASP A 98 -12.97 1.72 -0.55
N ASP A 99 -14.19 1.72 0.00
CA ASP A 99 -14.88 0.50 0.46
C ASP A 99 -15.52 -0.32 -0.70
N ALA A 100 -14.95 -0.22 -1.90
CA ALA A 100 -15.30 -1.05 -3.05
C ALA A 100 -14.35 -2.25 -3.18
N ARG A 101 -14.10 -2.97 -2.07
CA ARG A 101 -13.44 -4.28 -2.10
C ARG A 101 -14.51 -5.38 -2.03
N VAL A 102 -14.97 -5.83 -3.20
CA VAL A 102 -15.81 -7.04 -3.40
C VAL A 102 -15.00 -8.11 -4.12
#